data_AF-A0A2N2BNJ3-F1
#
_entry.id   AF-A0A2N2BNJ3-F1
#
_cell.length_a   1.000
_cell.length_b   1.000
_cell.length_c   1.000
_cell.angle_alpha   90.00
_cell.angle_beta   90.00
_cell.angle_gamma   90.00
#
_symmetry.space_group_name_H-M   'P 1'
#
loop_
_entity.id
_entity.type
_entity.pdbx_description
1 polymer ?
#
loop_
_entity_poly.entity_id
_entity_poly.type
_entity_poly.pdbx_seq_one_letter_code
_entity_poly.pdbx_strand_id
1 'polypeptide(L)'
;MLTEFVWVTGLVKLLTDASLALYIVLPLLALIVIGWNVVKRLQADDHEKIKYKENMKTTLVYLVIGMTVNGFITMLLSYFPSS
;
A
#
# COMPACT_ATOMS: atom_id res chain seq x y z
N MET A 1 10.13 5.80 32.83
CA MET A 1 11.08 4.75 32.41
C MET A 1 10.41 3.41 32.07
N LEU A 2 9.85 2.62 33.00
CA LEU A 2 9.21 1.34 32.63
C LEU A 2 7.94 1.50 31.76
N THR A 3 7.09 2.47 32.08
CA THR A 3 5.84 2.72 31.34
C THR A 3 6.12 3.25 29.92
N GLU A 4 7.01 4.23 29.77
CA GLU A 4 7.40 4.80 28.47
C GLU A 4 7.99 3.73 27.54
N PHE A 5 8.78 2.80 28.07
CA PHE A 5 9.36 1.71 27.29
C PHE A 5 8.29 0.75 26.75
N VAL A 6 7.28 0.41 27.57
CA VAL A 6 6.15 -0.44 27.18
C VAL A 6 5.27 0.22 26.10
N TRP A 7 5.07 1.54 26.17
CA TRP A 7 4.33 2.28 25.14
C TRP A 7 5.09 2.30 23.80
N VAL A 8 6.41 2.46 23.84
CA VAL A 8 7.25 2.45 22.63
C VAL A 8 7.25 1.06 21.98
N THR A 9 7.43 -0.02 22.74
CA THR A 9 7.44 -1.38 22.17
C THR A 9 6.06 -1.80 21.66
N GLY A 10 4.98 -1.45 22.37
CA GLY A 10 3.61 -1.68 21.92
C GLY A 10 3.27 -0.95 20.61
N LEU A 11 3.69 0.30 20.47
CA LEU A 11 3.48 1.09 19.25
C LEU A 11 4.32 0.57 18.07
N VAL A 12 5.58 0.20 18.30
CA VAL A 12 6.45 -0.43 17.28
C VAL A 12 5.82 -1.72 16.76
N LYS A 13 5.28 -2.55 17.64
CA LYS A 13 4.61 -3.81 17.26
C LYS A 13 3.36 -3.55 16.41
N LEU A 14 2.50 -2.63 16.84
CA LEU A 14 1.30 -2.23 16.09
C LEU A 14 1.64 -1.71 14.68
N LEU A 15 2.66 -0.86 14.57
CA LEU A 15 3.07 -0.31 13.27
C LEU A 15 3.72 -1.38 12.38
N THR A 16 4.44 -2.34 12.97
CA THR A 16 5.02 -3.47 12.23
C THR A 16 3.92 -4.38 11.68
N ASP A 17 2.93 -4.75 12.50
CA ASP A 17 1.81 -5.58 12.09
C ASP A 17 0.96 -4.87 11.01
N ALA A 18 0.72 -3.56 11.17
CA ALA A 18 0.03 -2.75 10.17
C ALA A 18 0.81 -2.67 8.85
N SER A 19 2.13 -2.52 8.91
CA SER A 19 2.99 -2.48 7.72
C SER A 19 2.99 -3.83 6.98
N LEU A 20 3.00 -4.94 7.71
CA LEU A 20 2.83 -6.28 7.14
C LEU A 20 1.47 -6.45 6.46
N ALA A 21 0.40 -5.95 7.08
CA ALA A 21 -0.93 -5.97 6.48
C ALA A 21 -0.98 -5.13 5.17
N LEU A 22 -0.30 -3.98 5.13
CA LEU A 22 -0.26 -3.13 3.93
C LEU A 22 0.41 -3.81 2.73
N TYR A 23 1.38 -4.70 2.94
CA TYR A 23 1.96 -5.51 1.86
C TYR A 23 0.96 -6.44 1.17
N ILE A 24 -0.15 -6.78 1.84
CA ILE A 24 -1.21 -7.63 1.29
C ILE A 24 -2.36 -6.75 0.77
N VAL A 25 -2.76 -5.74 1.54
CA VAL A 25 -3.92 -4.89 1.24
C VAL A 25 -3.67 -4.00 0.00
N LEU A 26 -2.49 -3.39 -0.13
CA LEU A 26 -2.20 -2.50 -1.26
C LEU A 26 -2.24 -3.22 -2.62
N PRO A 27 -1.61 -4.41 -2.80
CA PRO A 27 -1.74 -5.17 -4.05
C PRO A 27 -3.18 -5.58 -4.36
N LEU A 28 -3.95 -6.02 -3.35
CA LEU A 28 -5.35 -6.42 -3.54
C LEU A 28 -6.21 -5.25 -4.02
N LEU A 29 -6.06 -4.06 -3.41
CA LEU A 29 -6.78 -2.86 -3.84
C LEU A 29 -6.40 -2.45 -5.26
N ALA A 30 -5.11 -2.50 -5.61
CA ALA A 30 -4.66 -2.20 -6.97
C ALA A 30 -5.25 -3.19 -7.99
N LEU A 31 -5.30 -4.49 -7.68
CA LEU A 31 -5.93 -5.50 -8.54
C LEU A 31 -7.42 -5.23 -8.76
N ILE A 32 -8.15 -4.85 -7.71
CA ILE A 32 -9.58 -4.50 -7.81
C ILE A 32 -9.77 -3.29 -8.73
N VAL A 33 -8.99 -2.22 -8.54
CA VAL A 33 -9.08 -0.99 -9.35
C VAL A 33 -8.69 -1.26 -10.80
N ILE A 34 -7.62 -2.04 -11.03
CA ILE A 34 -7.18 -2.43 -12.37
C ILE A 34 -8.24 -3.30 -13.05
N GLY A 35 -8.76 -4.31 -12.37
CA GLY A 35 -9.81 -5.19 -12.88
C GLY A 35 -11.07 -4.42 -13.26
N TRP A 36 -11.48 -3.47 -12.43
CA TRP A 36 -12.62 -2.59 -12.72
C TRP A 36 -12.39 -1.71 -13.95
N ASN A 37 -11.20 -1.13 -14.10
CA ASN A 37 -10.84 -0.35 -15.28
C ASN A 37 -10.76 -1.21 -16.55
N VAL A 38 -10.37 -2.48 -16.45
CA VAL A 38 -10.39 -3.43 -17.57
C VAL A 38 -11.83 -3.70 -18.02
N VAL A 39 -12.74 -3.98 -17.09
CA VAL A 39 -14.16 -4.20 -17.40
C VAL A 39 -14.77 -2.96 -18.08
N LYS A 40 -14.50 -1.76 -17.55
CA LYS A 40 -14.96 -0.51 -18.17
C LYS A 40 -14.37 -0.29 -19.56
N ARG A 41 -13.08 -0.59 -19.75
CA ARG A 41 -12.40 -0.47 -21.05
C ARG A 41 -13.02 -1.36 -22.13
N LEU A 42 -13.55 -2.53 -21.77
CA LEU A 42 -14.23 -3.44 -22.72
C LEU A 42 -15.56 -2.88 -23.23
N GLN A 43 -16.21 -2.01 -22.46
CA GLN A 43 -17.53 -1.44 -22.77
C GLN A 43 -17.46 0.01 -23.28
N ALA A 44 -16.27 0.60 -23.35
CA ALA A 44 -16.09 2.01 -23.57
C ALA A 44 -15.60 2.36 -24.98
N ASP A 45 -15.90 3.57 -25.44
CA ASP A 45 -15.45 4.11 -26.73
C ASP A 45 -13.94 4.41 -26.73
N ASP A 46 -13.34 4.57 -27.92
CA ASP A 46 -11.89 4.71 -28.08
C ASP A 46 -11.27 5.88 -27.29
N HIS A 47 -12.02 6.97 -27.11
CA HIS A 47 -11.57 8.11 -26.30
C HIS A 47 -11.48 7.76 -24.80
N GLU A 48 -12.44 7.00 -24.30
CA GLU A 48 -12.48 6.56 -22.91
C GLU A 48 -11.49 5.43 -22.64
N LYS A 49 -11.21 4.56 -23.63
CA LYS A 49 -10.19 3.49 -23.51
C LYS A 49 -8.81 4.04 -23.18
N ILE A 50 -8.44 5.22 -23.70
CA ILE A 50 -7.16 5.88 -23.39
C ILE A 50 -7.15 6.31 -21.92
N LYS A 51 -8.22 6.94 -21.45
CA LYS A 51 -8.38 7.37 -20.04
C LYS A 51 -8.29 6.19 -19.07
N TYR A 52 -8.93 5.06 -19.35
CA TYR A 52 -8.85 3.88 -18.49
C TYR A 52 -7.45 3.24 -18.47
N LYS A 53 -6.73 3.28 -19.60
CA LYS A 53 -5.34 2.83 -19.68
C LYS A 53 -4.41 3.70 -18.85
N GLU A 54 -4.59 5.03 -18.88
CA GLU A 54 -3.84 5.95 -18.04
C GLU A 54 -4.16 5.74 -16.56
N ASN A 55 -5.43 5.59 -16.19
CA ASN A 55 -5.82 5.29 -14.81
C ASN A 55 -5.15 4.00 -14.30
N MET A 56 -5.11 2.92 -15.08
CA MET A 56 -4.42 1.69 -14.71
C MET A 56 -2.91 1.92 -14.47
N LYS A 57 -2.24 2.69 -15.34
CA LYS A 57 -0.82 3.03 -15.16
C LYS A 57 -0.61 3.85 -13.88
N THR A 58 -1.45 4.84 -13.66
CA THR A 58 -1.42 5.69 -12.46
C THR A 58 -1.63 4.85 -11.20
N THR A 59 -2.56 3.90 -11.19
CA THR A 59 -2.76 2.96 -10.07
C THR A 59 -1.51 2.12 -9.82
N LEU A 60 -0.83 1.62 -10.86
CA LEU A 60 0.43 0.89 -10.71
C LEU A 60 1.54 1.77 -10.13
N VAL A 61 1.65 3.02 -10.56
CA VAL A 61 2.64 3.98 -10.02
C VAL A 61 2.37 4.24 -8.53
N TYR A 62 1.11 4.48 -8.15
CA TYR A 62 0.76 4.67 -6.74
C TYR A 62 1.01 3.41 -5.89
N LEU A 63 0.79 2.22 -6.44
CA LEU A 63 1.15 0.97 -5.76
C LEU A 63 2.66 0.92 -5.47
N VAL A 64 3.50 1.21 -6.46
CA VAL A 64 4.96 1.20 -6.29
C VAL A 64 5.39 2.22 -5.24
N ILE A 65 4.84 3.44 -5.27
CA ILE A 65 5.11 4.48 -4.28
C ILE A 65 4.68 4.01 -2.89
N GLY A 66 3.46 3.49 -2.75
CA GLY A 66 2.93 2.99 -1.47
C GLY A 66 3.77 1.86 -0.87
N MET A 67 4.20 0.90 -1.70
CA MET A 67 5.08 -0.20 -1.30
C MET A 67 6.46 0.31 -0.89
N THR A 68 7.00 1.31 -1.59
CA THR A 68 8.30 1.93 -1.28
C THR A 68 8.25 2.66 0.06
N VAL A 69 7.20 3.46 0.29
CA VAL A 69 6.97 4.16 1.57
C VAL A 69 6.80 3.16 2.71
N ASN A 70 6.02 2.08 2.49
CA ASN A 70 5.83 1.03 3.50
C ASN A 70 7.15 0.31 3.83
N GLY A 71 8.00 0.04 2.83
CA GLY A 71 9.33 -0.51 3.04
C GLY A 71 10.25 0.41 3.83
N PHE A 72 10.20 1.71 3.57
CA PHE A 72 10.95 2.69 4.36
C PHE A 72 10.48 2.74 5.82
N ILE A 73 9.16 2.71 6.06
CA ILE A 73 8.59 2.63 7.41
C ILE A 73 9.02 1.36 8.12
N THR A 74 8.95 0.20 7.46
CA THR A 74 9.41 -1.09 8.03
C THR A 74 10.89 -1.02 8.40
N MET A 75 11.72 -0.44 7.53
CA MET A 75 13.14 -0.24 7.78
C MET A 75 13.37 0.65 9.01
N LEU A 76 12.65 1.76 9.14
CA LEU A 76 12.72 2.63 10.32
C LEU A 76 12.30 1.90 11.60
N LEU A 77 11.21 1.12 11.55
CA LEU A 77 10.72 0.35 12.69
C LEU A 77 11.72 -0.72 13.15
N SER A 78 12.52 -1.28 12.23
CA SER A 78 13.54 -2.28 12.56
C SER A 78 14.67 -1.74 13.45
N TYR A 79 14.89 -0.42 13.47
CA TYR A 79 15.88 0.22 14.36
C TYR A 79 15.37 0.38 15.79
N PHE A 80 14.08 0.20 16.05
CA PHE A 80 13.51 0.27 17.39
C PHE A 80 13.33 -1.15 17.94
N PRO A 81 13.94 -1.50 19.09
CA PRO A 81 13.77 -2.82 19.68
C PRO A 81 12.30 -3.03 20.04
N SER A 82 11.69 -4.10 19.51
CA SER A 82 10.27 -4.45 19.74
C SER A 82 10.04 -5.30 21.00
N SER A 83 10.94 -5.21 21.99
CA SER A 83 11.02 -6.06 23.19
C SER A 83 9.69 -6.30 23.91
#